data_AF-A0A3B9FQ89-F1
#
_entry.id   AF-A0A3B9FQ89-F1
#
_cell.length_a   1.000
_cell.length_b   1.000
_cell.length_c   1.000
_cell.angle_alpha   90.00
_cell.angle_beta   90.00
_cell.angle_gamma   90.00
#
_symmetry.space_group_name_H-M   'P 1'
#
loop_
_entity.id
_entity.type
_entity.pdbx_description
1 polymer ?
#
loop_
_entity_poly.entity_id
_entity_poly.type
_entity_poly.pdbx_seq_one_letter_code
_entity_poly.pdbx_strand_id
1 'polypeptide(L)' 'LIKFYHYDKVELYNLAKDPSEKNDLSKKNSAKAKELEDKLVAWQTKMKAKLPVPNPNYRPPAKK' A
#
# COMPACT_ATOMS: atom_id res chain seq x y z
N LEU A 1 3.41 4.96 4.88
CA LEU A 1 2.31 4.09 4.45
C LEU A 1 2.71 3.52 3.11
N ILE A 2 2.69 2.20 2.99
CA ILE A 2 2.98 1.52 1.74
C ILE A 2 1.68 0.83 1.31
N LYS A 3 1.17 1.16 0.12
CA LYS A 3 -0.01 0.53 -0.46
C LYS A 3 0.41 -0.40 -1.59
N PHE A 4 0.13 -1.69 -1.42
CA PHE A 4 0.37 -2.73 -2.40
C PHE A 4 -0.89 -2.93 -3.23
N TYR A 5 -0.90 -2.38 -4.44
CA TYR A 5 -2.01 -2.53 -5.40
C TYR A 5 -2.19 -3.96 -5.90
N HIS A 6 -1.13 -4.78 -5.89
CA HIS A 6 -1.21 -6.17 -6.31
C HIS A 6 -1.95 -7.07 -5.30
N TYR A 7 -1.92 -6.70 -4.02
CA TYR A 7 -2.47 -7.49 -2.92
C TYR A 7 -3.62 -6.77 -2.19
N ASP A 8 -4.03 -5.60 -2.68
CA ASP A 8 -4.92 -4.65 -2.00
C ASP A 8 -4.58 -4.47 -0.50
N LYS A 9 -3.28 -4.49 -0.20
CA LYS A 9 -2.76 -4.48 1.18
C LYS A 9 -2.15 -3.13 1.49
N VAL A 10 -2.38 -2.64 2.70
CA VAL A 10 -1.79 -1.40 3.20
C VAL A 10 -0.93 -1.73 4.41
N GLU A 11 0.30 -1.24 4.42
CA GLU A 11 1.26 -1.43 5.50
C GLU A 11 1.67 -0.06 6.07
N LEU A 12 1.77 0.02 7.40
CA LEU A 12 2.09 1.25 8.10
C LEU A 12 3.30 1.04 9.00
N TYR A 13 4.40 1.70 8.64
CA TYR A 13 5.64 1.65 9.41
C TYR A 13 5.92 3.00 10.07
N ASN A 14 6.49 2.95 11.27
CA ASN A 14 6.98 4.14 11.96
C ASN A 14 8.50 4.23 11.79
N LEU A 15 8.94 4.91 10.74
CA LEU A 15 10.36 5.06 10.40
C LEU A 15 11.19 5.71 11.53
N ALA A 16 10.58 6.49 12.42
CA ALA A 16 11.29 7.12 13.53
C ALA A 16 11.68 6.11 14.63
N LYS A 17 10.91 5.04 14.82
CA LYS A 17 11.18 3.98 15.80
C LYS A 17 11.66 2.67 15.16
N ASP A 18 11.30 2.44 13.91
CA ASP A 18 11.58 1.23 13.16
C ASP A 18 11.99 1.60 11.72
N PRO A 19 13.23 2.08 11.53
CA PRO A 19 13.76 2.37 10.20
C PRO A 19 13.96 1.12 9.34
N SER A 20 13.88 -0.08 9.94
CA SER A 20 13.98 -1.36 9.23
C SER A 20 12.63 -1.86 8.70
N GLU A 21 11.54 -1.12 8.94
CA GLU A 21 10.18 -1.45 8.48
C GLU A 21 9.74 -2.89 8.84
N LYS A 22 10.17 -3.37 10.01
CA LYS A 22 9.88 -4.75 10.46
C LYS A 22 8.51 -4.89 11.09
N ASN A 23 7.97 -3.82 11.67
CA ASN A 23 6.73 -3.83 12.43
C ASN A 23 5.61 -3.15 11.66
N ASP A 24 4.75 -3.95 11.05
CA ASP A 24 3.51 -3.43 10.49
C ASP A 24 2.56 -2.98 11.61
N LEU A 25 2.26 -1.69 11.63
CA LEU A 25 1.30 -1.04 12.51
C LEU A 25 -0.04 -0.80 11.82
N SER A 26 -0.24 -1.23 10.56
CA SER A 26 -1.48 -0.95 9.82
C SER A 26 -2.71 -1.50 10.52
N LYS A 27 -2.59 -2.72 11.06
CA LYS A 27 -3.64 -3.40 11.84
C LYS A 27 -3.86 -2.79 13.22
N LYS A 28 -2.79 -2.26 13.84
CA LYS A 28 -2.86 -1.65 15.17
C LYS A 28 -3.37 -0.20 15.12
N ASN A 29 -3.06 0.52 14.05
CA ASN A 29 -3.37 1.94 13.87
C ASN A 29 -4.11 2.17 12.55
N SER A 30 -5.24 1.50 12.36
CA SER A 30 -6.05 1.63 11.14
C SER A 30 -6.57 3.05 10.93
N ALA A 31 -6.83 3.81 11.98
CA ALA A 31 -7.18 5.23 11.88
C ALA A 31 -6.06 6.06 11.22
N LYS A 32 -4.80 5.83 11.62
CA LYS A 32 -3.65 6.53 11.03
C LYS A 32 -3.35 6.04 9.62
N ALA A 33 -3.53 4.74 9.37
CA ALA A 33 -3.42 4.17 8.04
C ALA A 33 -4.42 4.82 7.07
N LYS A 34 -5.67 5.01 7.50
CA LYS A 34 -6.70 5.66 6.70
C LYS A 34 -6.39 7.14 6.44
N GLU A 35 -5.96 7.89 7.46
CA GLU A 35 -5.56 9.30 7.28
C GLU A 35 -4.41 9.45 6.26
N LEU A 36 -3.42 8.56 6.31
CA LEU A 36 -2.30 8.57 5.37
C LEU A 36 -2.72 8.07 3.98
N GLU A 37 -3.67 7.14 3.91
CA GLU A 37 -4.23 6.65 2.65
C GLU A 37 -4.98 7.79 1.94
N ASP A 38 -5.82 8.54 2.66
CA ASP A 38 -6.51 9.71 2.12
C ASP A 38 -5.52 10.76 1.59
N LYS A 39 -4.46 11.05 2.33
CA LYS A 39 -3.39 11.96 1.87
C LYS A 39 -2.68 11.43 0.63
N LEU A 40 -2.41 10.13 0.59
CA LEU A 40 -1.77 9.47 -0.54
C LEU A 40 -2.67 9.51 -1.79
N VAL A 41 -3.96 9.23 -1.64
CA VAL A 41 -4.95 9.29 -2.73
C VAL A 41 -5.09 10.73 -3.24
N ALA A 42 -5.23 11.70 -2.34
CA ALA A 42 -5.31 13.11 -2.72
C ALA A 42 -4.06 13.56 -3.50
N TRP A 43 -2.87 13.12 -3.07
CA TRP A 43 -1.63 13.39 -3.78
C TRP A 43 -1.57 12.70 -5.16
N GLN A 44 -2.01 11.44 -5.28
CA GLN A 44 -2.10 10.74 -6.55
C GLN A 44 -3.04 11.42 -7.53
N THR A 45 -4.22 11.85 -7.06
CA THR A 45 -5.19 12.60 -7.87
C THR A 45 -4.58 13.91 -8.35
N LYS A 46 -3.89 14.64 -7.46
CA LYS A 46 -3.19 15.89 -7.80
C LYS A 46 -2.10 15.68 -8.85
N MET A 47 -1.32 14.61 -8.71
CA MET A 47 -0.23 14.28 -9.64
C MET A 47 -0.72 13.58 -10.92
N LYS A 48 -2.01 13.26 -11.03
CA LYS A 48 -2.57 12.40 -12.10
C LYS A 48 -1.75 11.10 -12.23
N ALA A 49 -1.44 10.48 -11.10
CA ALA A 49 -0.63 9.27 -11.05
C ALA A 49 -1.32 8.14 -11.83
N LYS A 50 -0.57 7.47 -12.71
CA LYS A 50 -1.05 6.29 -13.43
C LYS A 50 -0.98 5.09 -12.48
N LEU A 51 -2.15 4.64 -12.02
CA LEU A 51 -2.25 3.45 -11.20
C LEU A 51 -2.09 2.18 -12.03
N PRO A 52 -1.47 1.13 -11.47
CA PRO A 52 -1.39 -0.17 -12.13
C PRO A 52 -2.80 -0.75 -12.24
N VAL A 53 -3.14 -1.20 -13.46
CA VAL A 53 -4.36 -1.99 -13.71
C VAL A 53 -4.02 -3.48 -13.66
N PRO A 54 -4.95 -4.34 -13.21
CA PRO A 54 -4.73 -5.78 -13.24
C PRO A 54 -4.44 -6.23 -14.67
N ASN A 55 -3.40 -7.06 -14.84
CA ASN A 55 -3.00 -7.56 -16.16
C ASN A 55 -3.96 -8.68 -16.60
N PRO A 56 -4.76 -8.49 -17.67
CA PRO A 56 -5.71 -9.51 -18.14
C PRO A 56 -5.03 -10.77 -18.70
N ASN A 57 -3.76 -10.67 -19.11
CA ASN A 57 -2.96 -11.78 -19.62
C ASN A 57 -2.16 -12.49 -18.52
N TYR A 58 -2.38 -12.17 -17.24
CA TYR A 58 -1.71 -12.84 -16.14
C TYR A 58 -2.18 -14.30 -16.06
N ARG A 59 -1.32 -15.21 -16.51
CA ARG A 59 -1.50 -16.65 -16.32
C ARG A 59 -0.76 -17.04 -15.05
N PRO A 60 -1.45 -17.34 -13.93
CA PRO A 60 -0.78 -17.81 -12.74
C PRO A 60 0.02 -19.08 -13.09
N PRO A 61 1.27 -19.23 -12.60
CA PRO A 61 2.05 -20.43 -12.84
C PRO A 61 1.27 -21.63 -12.30
N ALA A 62 1.16 -22.69 -13.12
CA ALA A 62 0.56 -23.95 -12.69
C ALA A 62 1.30 -24.41 -11.43
N LYS A 63 0.58 -24.51 -10.31
CA LYS A 63 1.11 -25.11 -9.08
C LYS A 63 1.59 -26.52 -9.44
N LYS A 64 2.89 -26.77 -9.32
CA LYS A 64 3.45 -28.13 -9.34
C LYS A 64 3.18 -28.80 -8.01
#